data_AF-A0A950TKY6-F1
#
_entry.id   AF-A0A950TKY6-F1
#
_cell.length_a   1.000
_cell.length_b   1.000
_cell.length_c   1.000
_cell.angle_alpha   90.00
_cell.angle_beta   90.00
_cell.angle_gamma   90.00
#
_symmetry.space_group_name_H-M   'P 1'
#
loop_
_entity.id
_entity.type
_entity.pdbx_description
1 polymer ?
#
loop_
_entity_poly.entity_id
_entity_poly.type
_entity_poly.pdbx_seq_one_letter_code
_entity_poly.pdbx_strand_id
1 'polypeptide(L)'
;DFSAEFHDIRSDDFRECLDAESYLASQELAQQLLAAGSLGIVYPSVRKPKGTCIGCFRPALVTNVRKAGAYDFRWAGKPEPRVTRR
;
A
#
# COMPACT_ATOMS: atom_id res chain seq x y z
N ASP A 1 5.42 2.23 13.60
CA ASP A 1 6.72 1.78 13.07
C ASP A 1 6.58 0.43 12.41
N PHE A 2 7.49 0.12 11.49
CA PHE A 2 7.58 -1.18 10.83
C PHE A 2 8.98 -1.72 11.10
N SER A 3 9.07 -2.85 11.79
CA SER A 3 10.33 -3.53 12.11
C SER A 3 10.32 -4.92 11.47
N ALA A 4 10.46 -4.95 10.15
CA ALA A 4 10.44 -6.17 9.35
C ALA A 4 11.17 -5.94 8.02
N GLU A 5 11.67 -7.02 7.44
CA GLU A 5 12.16 -7.01 6.07
C GLU A 5 10.97 -7.13 5.10
N PHE A 6 10.96 -6.30 4.07
CA PHE A 6 9.94 -6.26 3.04
C PHE A 6 10.59 -6.54 1.70
N HIS A 7 9.87 -7.23 0.82
CA HIS A 7 10.36 -7.49 -0.53
C HIS A 7 10.43 -6.17 -1.32
N ASP A 8 11.60 -5.83 -1.84
CA ASP A 8 11.82 -4.58 -2.55
C ASP A 8 11.48 -4.74 -4.02
N ILE A 9 10.41 -4.08 -4.46
CA ILE A 9 9.97 -4.10 -5.86
C ILE A 9 10.17 -2.76 -6.56
N ARG A 10 11.15 -1.97 -6.09
CA ARG A 10 11.52 -0.68 -6.71
C ARG A 10 12.44 -0.82 -7.92
N SER A 11 12.93 -2.02 -8.24
CA SER A 11 13.72 -2.27 -9.45
C SER A 11 12.83 -2.30 -10.70
N ASP A 12 13.46 -2.09 -11.86
CA ASP A 12 12.76 -2.12 -13.16
C ASP A 12 12.18 -3.50 -13.51
N ASP A 13 12.65 -4.57 -12.86
CA ASP A 13 12.15 -5.94 -13.06
C ASP A 13 10.67 -6.07 -12.68
N PHE A 14 10.17 -5.18 -11.82
CA PHE A 14 8.80 -5.19 -11.34
C PHE A 14 7.91 -4.15 -12.03
N ARG A 15 8.35 -3.57 -13.16
CA ARG A 15 7.62 -2.51 -13.87
C ARG A 15 6.16 -2.88 -14.18
N GLU A 16 5.88 -4.13 -14.51
CA GLU A 16 4.52 -4.62 -14.76
C GLU A 16 3.63 -4.61 -13.50
N CYS A 17 4.23 -4.76 -12.32
CA CYS A 17 3.53 -4.64 -11.04
C CYS A 17 3.30 -3.18 -10.63
N LEU A 18 3.84 -2.21 -11.37
CA LEU A 18 3.78 -0.78 -11.05
C LEU A 18 2.91 0.02 -12.03
N ASP A 19 1.90 -0.63 -12.61
CA ASP A 19 0.88 0.02 -13.43
C ASP A 19 -0.15 0.75 -12.54
N ALA A 20 -0.41 2.02 -12.86
CA ALA A 20 -1.37 2.86 -12.14
C ALA A 20 -2.84 2.55 -12.50
N GLU A 21 -3.05 1.97 -13.67
CA GLU A 21 -4.37 1.70 -14.27
C GLU A 21 -4.76 0.22 -14.17
N SER A 22 -3.80 -0.69 -13.93
CA SER A 22 -4.05 -2.12 -13.75
C SER A 22 -3.32 -2.67 -12.52
N TYR A 23 -4.05 -3.41 -11.68
CA TYR A 23 -3.50 -4.04 -10.48
C TYR A 23 -3.36 -5.56 -10.60
N LEU A 24 -3.52 -6.13 -11.79
CA LEU A 24 -3.50 -7.59 -11.97
C LEU A 24 -2.13 -8.20 -11.62
N ALA A 25 -1.06 -7.74 -12.27
CA ALA A 25 0.29 -8.27 -12.03
C ALA A 25 0.76 -8.05 -10.57
N SER A 26 0.45 -6.89 -9.98
CA SER A 26 0.79 -6.63 -8.57
C SER A 26 0.02 -7.51 -7.60
N GLN A 27 -1.25 -7.82 -7.88
CA GLN A 27 -2.04 -8.75 -7.07
C GLN A 27 -1.52 -10.18 -7.20
N GLU A 28 -1.16 -10.63 -8.40
CA GLU A 28 -0.57 -11.96 -8.62
C GLU A 28 0.76 -12.11 -7.86
N LEU A 29 1.66 -11.13 -7.98
CA LEU A 29 2.91 -11.12 -7.22
C LEU A 29 2.65 -11.12 -5.70
N ALA A 30 1.73 -10.28 -5.22
CA ALA A 30 1.40 -10.22 -3.81
C ALA A 30 0.86 -11.56 -3.28
N GLN A 31 0.04 -12.27 -4.06
CA GLN A 31 -0.43 -13.62 -3.71
C GLN A 31 0.72 -14.62 -3.61
N GLN A 32 1.64 -14.62 -4.58
CA GLN A 32 2.81 -15.49 -4.57
C GLN A 32 3.71 -15.22 -3.35
N LEU A 33 4.02 -13.95 -3.09
CA LEU A 33 4.83 -13.53 -1.95
C LEU A 33 4.16 -13.88 -0.62
N LEU A 34 2.84 -13.70 -0.53
CA LEU A 34 2.06 -14.08 0.64
C LEU A 34 2.13 -15.59 0.91
N ALA A 35 2.00 -16.41 -0.13
CA ALA A 35 2.12 -17.86 -0.04
C ALA A 35 3.55 -18.31 0.34
N ALA A 36 4.56 -17.58 -0.14
CA ALA A 36 5.97 -17.80 0.21
C ALA A 36 6.36 -17.30 1.61
N GLY A 37 5.42 -16.72 2.37
CA GLY A 37 5.66 -16.25 3.75
C GLY A 37 6.27 -14.85 3.85
N SER A 38 6.29 -14.07 2.76
CA SER A 38 6.71 -12.67 2.82
C SER A 38 5.83 -11.86 3.78
N LEU A 39 6.45 -10.88 4.41
CA LEU A 39 5.82 -9.96 5.35
C LEU A 39 5.15 -8.78 4.63
N GLY A 40 5.54 -8.52 3.38
CA GLY A 40 5.03 -7.44 2.56
C GLY A 40 5.99 -7.00 1.47
N ILE A 41 5.69 -5.84 0.88
CA ILE A 41 6.47 -5.22 -0.20
C ILE A 41 6.76 -3.74 0.09
N VAL A 42 7.89 -3.24 -0.42
CA VAL A 42 8.21 -1.81 -0.55
C VAL A 42 8.22 -1.48 -2.04
N TYR A 43 7.53 -0.43 -2.44
CA TYR A 43 7.33 -0.09 -3.85
C TYR A 43 7.25 1.44 -4.07
N PRO A 44 7.56 1.95 -5.27
CA PRO A 44 7.39 3.36 -5.57
C PRO A 44 5.90 3.66 -5.74
N SER A 45 5.46 4.84 -5.32
CA SER A 45 4.07 5.25 -5.51
C SER A 45 3.81 5.51 -7.00
N VAL A 46 2.82 4.79 -7.56
CA VAL A 46 2.36 4.98 -8.94
C VAL A 46 1.49 6.23 -9.12
N ARG A 47 1.11 6.91 -8.03
CA ARG A 47 0.25 8.12 -8.03
C ARG A 47 0.93 9.37 -7.46
N LYS A 48 2.05 9.22 -6.74
CA LYS A 48 2.81 10.34 -6.16
C LYS A 48 4.27 10.24 -6.58
N PRO A 49 4.76 11.14 -7.46
CA PRO A 49 6.17 11.15 -7.85
C PRO A 49 7.11 11.17 -6.65
N LYS A 50 8.16 10.33 -6.69
CA LYS A 50 9.15 10.15 -5.61
C LYS A 50 8.57 9.64 -4.29
N GLY A 51 7.31 9.20 -4.26
CA GLY A 51 6.71 8.58 -3.09
C GLY A 51 7.17 7.13 -2.93
N THR A 52 7.34 6.69 -1.68
CA THR A 52 7.57 5.28 -1.33
C THR A 52 6.36 4.77 -0.56
N CYS A 53 5.89 3.60 -0.94
CA CYS A 53 4.75 2.93 -0.33
C CYS A 53 5.18 1.58 0.24
N ILE A 54 4.44 1.13 1.26
CA ILE A 54 4.62 -0.18 1.89
C ILE A 54 3.28 -0.91 1.80
N GLY A 55 3.30 -2.15 1.33
CA GLY A 55 2.19 -3.10 1.44
C GLY A 55 2.52 -4.11 2.54
N CYS A 56 1.76 -4.13 3.63
CA CYS A 56 1.99 -5.07 4.72
C CYS A 56 0.95 -6.19 4.69
N PHE A 57 1.41 -7.45 4.64
CA PHE A 57 0.51 -8.61 4.55
C PHE A 57 0.14 -9.20 5.92
N ARG A 58 0.84 -8.76 6.98
CA ARG A 58 0.66 -9.23 8.35
C ARG A 58 0.47 -8.03 9.28
N PRO A 59 -0.76 -7.68 9.66
CA PRO A 59 -1.05 -6.50 10.48
C PRO A 59 -0.28 -6.45 11.82
N ALA A 60 0.10 -7.60 12.37
CA ALA A 60 0.88 -7.72 13.61
C ALA A 60 2.28 -7.04 13.53
N LEU A 61 2.79 -6.75 12.34
CA LEU A 61 4.08 -6.08 12.14
C LEU A 61 4.00 -4.55 12.30
N VAL A 62 2.79 -3.99 12.34
CA VAL A 62 2.58 -2.56 12.53
C VAL A 62 2.63 -2.27 14.02
N THR A 63 3.78 -1.79 14.50
CA THR A 63 3.99 -1.47 15.91
C THR A 63 3.82 0.02 16.17
N ASN A 64 3.68 0.42 17.44
CA ASN A 64 3.64 1.83 17.85
C ASN A 64 2.55 2.67 17.17
N VAL A 65 1.41 2.08 16.80
CA VAL A 65 0.29 2.81 16.20
C VAL A 65 -0.30 3.77 17.24
N ARG A 66 -0.28 5.08 16.93
CA ARG A 66 -0.90 6.11 17.76
C ARG A 66 -2.14 6.63 17.05
N LYS A 67 -3.30 6.48 17.69
CA LYS A 67 -4.53 7.08 17.19
C LYS A 67 -4.41 8.60 17.23
N ALA A 68 -4.60 9.26 16.09
CA ALA A 68 -4.62 10.71 15.97
C ALA A 68 -6.07 11.19 15.78
N GLY A 69 -6.34 12.02 14.77
CA GLY A 69 -7.70 12.43 14.40
C GLY A 69 -8.49 11.30 13.74
N ALA A 70 -9.78 11.25 14.01
CA ALA A 70 -10.74 10.48 13.22
C ALA A 70 -11.38 11.41 12.17
N TYR A 71 -11.52 10.92 10.94
CA TYR A 71 -12.08 11.69 9.83
C TYR A 71 -13.14 10.85 9.14
N ASP A 72 -14.28 11.47 8.86
CA ASP A 72 -15.36 10.92 8.05
C ASP A 72 -15.26 11.48 6.64
N PHE A 73 -15.20 10.58 5.66
CA PHE A 73 -15.26 10.91 4.24
C PHE A 73 -16.63 10.47 3.70
N ARG A 74 -17.37 11.39 3.07
CA ARG A 74 -18.68 11.10 2.46
C ARG A 74 -18.71 11.54 1.00
N TRP A 75 -19.03 10.62 0.10
CA TRP A 75 -19.22 10.89 -1.32
C TRP A 75 -20.70 11.00 -1.65
N ALA A 76 -21.07 11.97 -2.49
CA ALA A 76 -22.44 12.23 -2.91
C ALA A 76 -22.53 12.25 -4.45
N GLY A 77 -22.22 11.10 -5.07
CA GLY A 77 -22.30 10.92 -6.53
C GLY A 77 -21.18 11.58 -7.34
N LYS A 78 -20.15 12.14 -6.70
CA LYS A 78 -18.96 12.71 -7.35
C LYS A 78 -17.68 12.23 -6.67
N PRO A 79 -16.52 12.27 -7.35
CA PRO A 79 -15.25 11.79 -6.81
C PRO A 79 -14.76 12.57 -5.58
N GLU A 80 -15.10 13.84 -5.45
CA GLU A 80 -14.70 14.67 -4.31
C GLU A 80 -15.55 14.38 -3.07
N PRO A 81 -14.94 13.87 -1.97
CA PRO A 81 -15.66 13.66 -0.73
C PRO A 81 -15.83 14.96 0.06
N ARG A 82 -16.92 15.04 0.83
CA ARG A 82 -16.97 15.91 2.01
C ARG A 82 -16.19 15.25 3.13
N VAL A 83 -15.21 15.97 3.67
CA VAL A 83 -14.35 15.49 4.77
C VAL A 83 -14.69 16.24 6.06
N THR A 84 -15.00 15.52 7.13
CA THR A 84 -15.27 16.10 8.47
C THR A 84 -14.42 15.39 9.52
N ARG A 85 -13.83 16.16 10.44
CA ARG A 85 -13.13 15.59 11.61
C ARG A 85 -14.15 15.21 12.69
N ARG A 86 -14.00 14.03 13.30
CA ARG A 86 -14.70 13.60 14.51
C ARG A 86 -13.94 14.00 15.77
#